data_AF-A0A956CXI0-F1
#
_entry.id   AF-A0A956CXI0-F1
#
_cell.length_a   1.000
_cell.length_b   1.000
_cell.length_c   1.000
_cell.angle_alpha   90.00
_cell.angle_beta   90.00
_cell.angle_gamma   90.00
#
_symmetry.space_group_name_H-M   'P 1'
#
loop_
_entity.id
_entity.type
_entity.pdbx_description
1 polymer ?
#
loop_
_entity_poly.entity_id
_entity_poly.type
_entity_poly.pdbx_seq_one_letter_code
_entity_poly.pdbx_strand_id
1 'polypeptide(L)'
;MSDVLLLDVMDTLVRDPFHDAIPGFFGMTLEELFTVKHRDAWIRFEHGELTEDEYLAAFFADGRAFDHAAFAKTVQDAYLWIDGIEPLLSELRERGTPMHAMSNYP
;
A
#
# COMPACT_ATOMS: atom_id res chain seq x y z
N MET A 1 -22.58 25.16 3.07
CA MET A 1 -22.10 23.88 2.53
C MET A 1 -21.14 23.31 3.55
N SER A 2 -21.32 22.06 3.96
CA SER A 2 -20.31 21.34 4.75
C SER A 2 -19.29 20.78 3.77
N ASP A 3 -18.02 21.13 3.94
CA ASP A 3 -16.95 20.57 3.12
C ASP A 3 -16.83 19.06 3.36
N VAL A 4 -16.53 18.30 2.31
CA VAL A 4 -16.27 16.86 2.37
C VAL A 4 -14.80 16.63 2.05
N LEU A 5 -14.13 15.80 2.86
CA LEU A 5 -12.73 15.41 2.63
C LEU A 5 -12.67 14.02 2.00
N LEU A 6 -11.98 13.94 0.87
CA LEU A 6 -11.60 12.69 0.22
C LEU A 6 -10.10 12.51 0.45
N LEU A 7 -9.73 11.48 1.19
CA LEU A 7 -8.38 11.25 1.67
C LEU A 7 -7.75 10.10 0.91
N ASP A 8 -6.59 10.34 0.30
CA ASP A 8 -5.68 9.25 -0.02
C ASP A 8 -5.20 8.57 1.28
N VAL A 9 -4.69 7.35 1.19
CA VAL A 9 -4.28 6.54 2.35
C VAL A 9 -2.77 6.45 2.46
N MET A 10 -2.10 5.95 1.42
CA MET A 10 -0.65 5.71 1.45
C MET A 10 0.12 7.03 1.35
N ASP A 11 1.13 7.19 2.21
CA ASP A 11 1.89 8.42 2.45
C ASP A 11 1.06 9.69 2.73
N THR A 12 -0.23 9.53 3.03
CA THR A 12 -1.15 10.59 3.48
C THR A 12 -1.63 10.33 4.90
N LEU A 13 -2.12 9.12 5.18
CA LEU A 13 -2.57 8.70 6.51
C LEU A 13 -1.56 7.75 7.16
N VAL A 14 -1.10 6.77 6.39
CA VAL A 14 -0.14 5.76 6.83
C VAL A 14 1.02 5.71 5.84
N ARG A 15 2.19 5.27 6.32
CA ARG A 15 3.38 5.10 5.47
C ARG A 15 3.16 4.03 4.40
N ASP A 16 3.60 4.31 3.18
CA ASP A 16 3.66 3.32 2.10
C ASP A 16 4.81 2.32 2.32
N PRO A 17 4.54 1.00 2.38
CA PRO A 17 5.57 -0.02 2.52
C PRO A 17 6.45 -0.22 1.28
N PHE A 18 6.06 0.31 0.12
CA PHE A 18 6.69 0.04 -1.17
C PHE A 18 8.14 0.51 -1.27
N HIS A 19 8.48 1.64 -0.65
CA HIS A 19 9.83 2.19 -0.78
C HIS A 19 10.89 1.45 0.03
N ASP A 20 10.50 0.86 1.17
CA ASP A 20 11.45 0.30 2.14
C ASP A 20 11.15 -1.15 2.53
N ALA A 21 9.93 -1.43 3.00
CA ALA A 21 9.58 -2.75 3.54
C ALA A 21 9.55 -3.83 2.44
N ILE A 22 8.99 -3.50 1.27
CA ILE A 22 8.91 -4.43 0.14
C ILE A 22 10.31 -4.78 -0.41
N PRO A 23 11.19 -3.82 -0.78
CA PRO A 23 12.57 -4.14 -1.18
C PRO A 23 13.35 -4.85 -0.07
N GLY A 24 13.18 -4.40 1.17
CA GLY A 24 13.84 -4.98 2.35
C GLY A 24 13.52 -6.45 2.56
N PHE A 25 12.26 -6.88 2.33
CA PHE A 25 11.86 -8.28 2.40
C PHE A 25 12.69 -9.17 1.45
N PHE A 26 13.00 -8.66 0.25
CA PHE A 26 13.78 -9.39 -0.75
C PHE A 26 15.29 -9.19 -0.61
N GLY A 27 15.75 -8.38 0.36
CA GLY A 27 17.15 -7.99 0.48
C GLY A 27 17.65 -7.17 -0.72
N MET A 28 16.76 -6.40 -1.33
CA MET A 28 17.03 -5.58 -2.52
C MET A 28 16.92 -4.09 -2.19
N THR A 29 17.58 -3.28 -3.00
CA THR A 29 17.24 -1.86 -3.15
C THR A 29 15.94 -1.71 -3.94
N LEU A 30 15.29 -0.55 -3.83
CA LEU A 30 14.10 -0.23 -4.63
C LEU A 30 14.40 -0.29 -6.14
N GLU A 31 15.58 0.19 -6.54
CA GLU A 31 16.04 0.18 -7.93
C GLU A 31 16.18 -1.24 -8.47
N GLU A 32 16.79 -2.15 -7.71
CA GLU A 32 16.87 -3.57 -8.07
C GLU A 32 15.48 -4.20 -8.18
N LEU A 33 14.59 -3.92 -7.23
CA LEU A 33 13.22 -4.42 -7.27
C LEU A 33 12.47 -3.99 -8.54
N PHE A 34 12.63 -2.72 -8.95
CA PHE A 34 12.02 -2.22 -10.19
C PHE A 34 12.46 -2.98 -11.45
N THR A 35 13.68 -3.54 -11.47
CA THR A 35 14.17 -4.30 -12.61
C THR A 35 13.60 -5.72 -12.70
N VAL A 36 13.14 -6.28 -11.58
CA VAL A 36 12.70 -7.68 -11.50
C VAL A 36 11.21 -7.85 -11.28
N LYS A 37 10.52 -6.86 -10.70
CA LYS A 37 9.07 -6.93 -10.48
C LYS A 37 8.33 -6.92 -11.82
N HIS A 38 7.18 -7.57 -11.86
CA HIS A 38 6.31 -7.50 -13.02
C HIS A 38 5.80 -6.06 -13.21
N ARG A 39 5.88 -5.57 -14.44
CA ARG A 39 5.62 -4.15 -14.75
C ARG A 39 4.22 -3.71 -14.34
N ASP A 40 3.23 -4.55 -14.67
CA ASP A 40 1.81 -4.18 -14.64
C ASP A 40 1.00 -4.97 -13.58
N ALA A 41 1.63 -5.86 -12.79
CA ALA A 41 0.89 -6.76 -11.90
C ALA A 41 0.18 -6.01 -10.76
N TRP A 42 0.86 -5.03 -10.17
CA TRP A 42 0.28 -4.16 -9.13
C TRP A 42 -0.90 -3.35 -9.67
N ILE A 43 -0.76 -2.70 -10.83
CA ILE A 43 -1.84 -1.89 -11.43
C ILE A 43 -3.09 -2.72 -11.68
N ARG A 44 -2.91 -3.95 -12.18
CA ARG A 44 -4.04 -4.87 -12.43
C ARG A 44 -4.68 -5.34 -11.12
N PHE A 45 -3.89 -5.50 -10.06
CA PHE A 45 -4.41 -5.80 -8.73
C PHE A 45 -5.21 -4.63 -8.15
N GLU A 46 -4.69 -3.40 -8.24
CA GLU A 46 -5.41 -2.18 -7.82
C GLU A 46 -6.75 -2.02 -8.54
N HIS A 47 -6.83 -2.43 -9.82
CA HIS A 47 -8.06 -2.40 -10.61
C HIS A 47 -9.02 -3.57 -10.33
N GLY A 48 -8.67 -4.51 -9.45
CA GLY A 48 -9.46 -5.71 -9.18
C GLY A 48 -9.48 -6.74 -10.32
N GLU A 49 -8.52 -6.65 -11.25
CA GLU A 49 -8.37 -7.62 -12.35
C GLU A 49 -7.61 -8.88 -11.93
N LEU A 50 -6.87 -8.81 -10.82
CA LEU A 50 -6.17 -9.92 -10.19
C LEU A 50 -6.68 -10.06 -8.76
N THR A 51 -6.77 -11.30 -8.30
CA THR A 51 -6.81 -11.61 -6.86
C THR A 51 -5.44 -11.40 -6.22
N GLU A 52 -5.38 -11.34 -4.89
CA GLU A 52 -4.10 -11.25 -4.16
C GLU A 52 -3.17 -12.44 -4.50
N ASP A 53 -3.70 -13.67 -4.52
CA ASP A 53 -2.93 -14.87 -4.88
C ASP A 53 -2.33 -14.79 -6.30
N GLU A 54 -3.10 -14.30 -7.27
CA GLU A 54 -2.64 -14.13 -8.65
C GLU A 54 -1.61 -13.00 -8.78
N TYR A 55 -1.79 -11.91 -8.04
CA TYR A 55 -0.81 -10.83 -7.95
C TYR A 55 0.51 -11.33 -7.38
N LEU A 56 0.48 -12.04 -6.25
CA LEU A 56 1.68 -12.55 -5.59
C LEU A 56 2.40 -13.57 -6.49
N ALA A 57 1.66 -14.48 -7.14
CA ALA A 57 2.24 -15.41 -8.10
C ALA A 57 2.89 -14.70 -9.31
N ALA A 58 2.35 -13.54 -9.72
CA ALA A 58 2.86 -12.73 -10.82
C ALA A 58 3.84 -11.62 -10.37
N PHE A 59 4.21 -11.54 -9.08
CA PHE A 59 4.94 -10.39 -8.54
C PHE A 59 6.26 -10.13 -9.26
N PHE A 60 7.02 -11.18 -9.55
CA PHE A 60 8.26 -11.10 -10.31
C PHE A 60 8.02 -11.37 -11.81
N ALA A 61 8.67 -10.60 -12.67
CA ALA A 61 8.57 -10.73 -14.12
C ALA A 61 9.09 -12.09 -14.64
N ASP A 62 10.01 -12.71 -13.91
CA ASP A 62 10.54 -14.05 -14.21
C ASP A 62 9.74 -15.20 -13.58
N GLY A 63 8.68 -14.89 -12.82
CA GLY A 63 7.82 -15.88 -12.18
C GLY A 63 8.49 -16.68 -11.07
N ARG A 64 9.61 -16.21 -10.49
CA ARG A 64 10.23 -16.89 -9.34
C ARG A 64 9.27 -16.91 -8.15
N ALA A 65 9.29 -18.02 -7.41
CA ALA A 65 8.53 -18.14 -6.17
C ALA A 65 9.21 -17.41 -5.00
N PHE A 66 8.41 -16.98 -4.04
CA PHE A 66 8.84 -16.44 -2.74
C PHE A 66 7.79 -16.79 -1.67
N ASP A 67 8.09 -16.49 -0.42
CA ASP A 67 7.16 -16.74 0.69
C ASP A 67 6.05 -15.67 0.71
N HIS A 68 4.90 -15.99 0.11
CA HIS A 68 3.74 -15.10 0.01
C HIS A 68 3.18 -14.70 1.39
N ALA A 69 3.14 -15.63 2.34
CA ALA A 69 2.58 -15.37 3.66
C ALA A 69 3.49 -14.44 4.48
N ALA A 70 4.80 -14.69 4.45
CA ALA A 70 5.77 -13.81 5.09
C ALA A 70 5.82 -12.42 4.43
N PHE A 71 5.66 -12.36 3.10
CA PHE A 71 5.59 -11.10 2.37
C PHE A 71 4.37 -10.28 2.79
N ALA A 72 3.16 -10.86 2.74
CA ALA A 72 1.93 -10.19 3.15
C ALA A 72 2.00 -9.69 4.59
N LYS A 73 2.55 -10.51 5.51
CA LYS A 73 2.79 -10.09 6.88
C LYS A 73 3.75 -8.89 6.97
N THR A 74 4.85 -8.90 6.22
CA THR A 74 5.83 -7.80 6.22
C THR A 74 5.22 -6.50 5.73
N VAL A 75 4.39 -6.56 4.69
CA VAL A 75 3.65 -5.41 4.17
C VAL A 75 2.67 -4.87 5.21
N GLN A 76 1.88 -5.75 5.84
CA GLN A 76 0.91 -5.37 6.88
C GLN A 76 1.56 -4.74 8.11
N ASP A 77 2.67 -5.32 8.59
CA ASP A 77 3.39 -4.82 9.75
C ASP A 77 4.07 -3.45 9.49
N ALA A 78 4.26 -3.09 8.22
CA ALA A 78 4.90 -1.83 7.82
C ALA A 78 3.94 -0.63 7.79
N TYR A 79 2.63 -0.86 7.90
CA TYR A 79 1.66 0.22 8.04
C TYR A 79 1.79 0.90 9.38
N LEU A 80 2.27 2.13 9.34
CA LEU A 80 2.44 3.00 10.50
C LEU A 80 1.76 4.33 10.22
N TRP A 81 1.05 4.86 11.19
CA TRP A 81 0.51 6.21 11.12
C TRP A 81 1.61 7.22 10.85
N ILE A 82 1.32 8.19 9.98
CA ILE A 82 2.15 9.38 9.88
C ILE A 82 1.94 10.23 11.13
N ASP A 83 3.03 10.75 11.69
CA ASP A 83 3.02 11.54 12.91
C ASP A 83 1.98 12.68 12.86
N GLY A 84 1.06 12.68 13.82
CA GLY A 84 0.03 13.71 13.95
C GLY A 84 -1.24 13.48 13.12
N ILE A 85 -1.31 12.46 12.26
CA ILE A 85 -2.54 12.14 11.52
C ILE A 85 -3.66 11.69 12.45
N GLU A 86 -3.39 10.77 13.38
CA GLU A 86 -4.42 10.26 14.30
C GLU A 86 -5.15 11.37 15.08
N PRO A 87 -4.47 12.31 15.77
CA PRO A 87 -5.17 13.40 16.46
C PRO A 87 -5.89 14.35 15.51
N LEU A 88 -5.34 14.62 14.31
CA LEU A 88 -5.99 15.46 13.30
C LEU A 88 -7.33 14.85 12.83
N LEU A 89 -7.34 13.55 12.53
CA LEU A 89 -8.57 12.85 12.16
C LEU A 89 -9.59 12.86 13.30
N SER A 90 -9.15 12.75 14.55
CA SER A 90 -10.04 12.88 15.72
C SER A 90 -10.69 14.26 15.77
N GLU A 91 -9.92 15.34 15.62
CA GLU A 91 -10.43 16.72 15.64
C GLU A 91 -11.44 16.96 14.50
N LEU A 92 -11.12 16.50 13.29
CA LEU A 92 -12.02 16.63 12.13
C LEU A 92 -13.35 15.88 12.36
N ARG A 93 -13.28 14.68 12.96
CA ARG A 93 -14.46 13.92 13.33
C ARG A 93 -15.30 14.64 14.38
N GLU A 94 -14.69 15.18 15.43
CA GLU A 94 -15.38 15.93 16.49
C GLU A 94 -16.09 17.17 15.96
N ARG A 95 -15.54 17.81 14.92
CA ARG A 95 -16.15 18.93 14.20
C ARG A 95 -17.25 18.51 13.22
N GLY A 96 -17.51 17.21 13.07
CA GLY A 96 -18.53 16.67 12.17
C GLY A 96 -18.16 16.76 10.69
N THR A 97 -16.87 16.82 10.35
CA THR A 97 -16.41 16.83 8.96
C THR A 97 -16.57 15.43 8.35
N PRO A 98 -17.35 15.27 7.25
CA PRO A 98 -17.40 14.00 6.53
C PRO A 98 -16.04 13.71 5.87
N MET A 99 -15.51 12.52 6.15
CA MET A 99 -14.23 12.06 5.61
C MET A 99 -14.43 10.68 4.98
N HIS A 100 -13.90 10.51 3.78
CA HIS A 100 -13.93 9.24 3.03
C HIS A 100 -12.55 8.91 2.50
N ALA A 101 -12.17 7.64 2.52
CA ALA A 101 -10.99 7.19 1.82
C ALA A 101 -11.26 7.15 0.30
N MET A 102 -10.31 7.63 -0.49
CA MET A 102 -10.27 7.56 -1.94
C MET A 102 -8.83 7.28 -2.36
N SER A 103 -8.47 6.00 -2.37
CA SER A 103 -7.11 5.49 -2.52
C SER A 103 -7.08 4.34 -3.51
N ASN A 104 -5.95 4.17 -4.20
CA ASN A 104 -5.70 3.05 -5.10
C ASN A 104 -5.11 1.87 -4.31
N TYR A 105 -5.81 1.40 -3.29
CA TYR A 105 -5.33 0.28 -2.47
C TYR A 105 -6.43 -0.79 -2.37
N PRO A 106 -6.16 -2.04 -2.81
CA PRO A 106 -7.17 -3.11 -2.86
C PRO A 106 -7.57 -3.66 -1.48
#